data_AF-A0A7X6UNN0-F1
#
_entry.id   AF-A0A7X6UNN0-F1
#
_cell.length_a   1.000
_cell.length_b   1.000
_cell.length_c   1.000
_cell.angle_alpha   90.00
_cell.angle_beta   90.00
_cell.angle_gamma   90.00
#
_symmetry.space_group_name_H-M   'P 1'
#
loop_
_entity.id
_entity.type
_entity.pdbx_description
1 polymer ?
#
loop_
_entity_poly.entity_id
_entity_poly.type
_entity_poly.pdbx_seq_one_letter_code
_entity_poly.pdbx_strand_id
1 'polypeptide(L)'
;VYGQSKAGKTSFLETLLKMMIGQKTKISAPDFTRSSIEQLKRIVKGAPIVVDDLTNTRCSDHAIDTIKNDDFGVADNIENYLAVVISANEDVKAVAPEIIRRTVICRVQAGLTNTELMKSSIVRKVQKNIGTAFYREYLRRMLEHIPDLLQELKEDEASAAPDILELSSQIIVEIVSESIEDEPPFYIRRLTLDDYFSEKVTGSYAIKIIRNAWKVNKKAFVVDKKYGQLRYNTGQTWEADRILKELPEDLEAQKSREWVVMDLNRACDFFETDFTKQSLLERLRRGL
;
A
#
# COMPACT_ATOMS: atom_id res chain seq x y z
N VAL A 1 -6.10 1.82 1.32
CA VAL A 1 -5.84 2.84 0.27
C VAL A 1 -5.59 4.18 0.92
N TYR A 2 -4.39 4.74 0.82
CA TYR A 2 -4.12 6.09 1.31
C TYR A 2 -3.26 6.91 0.37
N GLY A 3 -3.26 8.22 0.55
CA GLY A 3 -2.52 9.12 -0.34
C GLY A 3 -3.11 10.52 -0.34
N GLN A 4 -2.66 11.34 -1.28
CA GLN A 4 -3.02 12.75 -1.34
C GLN A 4 -4.54 12.96 -1.38
N SER A 5 -4.97 14.08 -0.79
CA SER A 5 -6.34 14.56 -0.97
C SER A 5 -6.62 14.74 -2.46
N LYS A 6 -7.85 14.45 -2.88
CA LYS A 6 -8.29 14.57 -4.30
C LYS A 6 -7.61 13.60 -5.27
N ALA A 7 -7.01 12.53 -4.78
CA ALA A 7 -6.43 11.46 -5.60
C ALA A 7 -7.46 10.45 -6.17
N GLY A 8 -8.77 10.75 -6.09
CA GLY A 8 -9.82 9.87 -6.62
C GLY A 8 -10.09 8.58 -5.83
N LYS A 9 -9.53 8.43 -4.62
CA LYS A 9 -9.67 7.23 -3.76
C LYS A 9 -11.13 6.77 -3.59
N THR A 10 -12.01 7.68 -3.19
CA THR A 10 -13.44 7.40 -3.02
C THR A 10 -14.09 6.95 -4.33
N SER A 11 -13.85 7.67 -5.43
CA SER A 11 -14.42 7.31 -6.73
C SER A 11 -13.91 5.96 -7.25
N PHE A 12 -12.66 5.63 -6.97
CA PHE A 12 -12.08 4.33 -7.28
C PHE A 12 -12.80 3.20 -6.51
N LEU A 13 -12.94 3.34 -5.19
CA LEU A 13 -13.62 2.35 -4.35
C LEU A 13 -15.09 2.17 -4.73
N GLU A 14 -15.80 3.26 -5.01
CA GLU A 14 -17.19 3.19 -5.51
C GLU A 14 -17.29 2.48 -6.86
N THR A 15 -16.30 2.64 -7.73
CA THR A 15 -16.27 1.98 -9.03
C THR A 15 -16.03 0.49 -8.86
N LEU A 16 -15.11 0.09 -7.97
CA LEU A 16 -14.89 -1.32 -7.62
C LEU A 16 -16.15 -1.96 -7.05
N LEU A 17 -16.80 -1.32 -6.07
CA LEU A 17 -18.05 -1.84 -5.50
C LEU A 17 -19.14 -1.99 -6.55
N LYS A 18 -19.29 -1.01 -7.44
CA LYS A 18 -20.28 -1.09 -8.51
C LYS A 18 -19.97 -2.23 -9.49
N MET A 19 -18.69 -2.46 -9.78
CA MET A 19 -18.24 -3.56 -10.61
C MET A 19 -18.45 -4.93 -9.93
N MET A 20 -18.31 -5.01 -8.61
CA MET A 20 -18.45 -6.27 -7.87
C MET A 20 -19.91 -6.63 -7.60
N ILE A 21 -20.69 -5.69 -7.07
CA ILE A 21 -22.03 -5.94 -6.52
C ILE A 21 -23.12 -5.03 -7.11
N GLY A 22 -22.79 -4.17 -8.07
CA GLY A 22 -23.75 -3.24 -8.69
C GLY A 22 -24.17 -2.06 -7.80
N GLN A 23 -23.62 -1.95 -6.60
CA GLN A 23 -23.97 -0.95 -5.59
C GLN A 23 -22.76 -0.12 -5.16
N LYS A 24 -22.98 0.96 -4.42
CA LYS A 24 -21.95 1.88 -3.90
C LYS A 24 -21.93 1.94 -2.37
N THR A 25 -22.28 0.82 -1.72
CA THR A 25 -22.49 0.75 -0.28
C THR A 25 -21.19 0.98 0.47
N LYS A 26 -21.14 2.02 1.31
CA LYS A 26 -19.95 2.38 2.10
C LYS A 26 -20.34 2.80 3.50
N ILE A 27 -19.42 2.63 4.44
CA ILE A 27 -19.53 3.05 5.83
C ILE A 27 -18.84 4.40 5.96
N SER A 28 -19.50 5.33 6.67
CA SER A 28 -18.90 6.61 6.99
C SER A 28 -17.84 6.44 8.09
N ALA A 29 -16.77 7.24 8.06
CA ALA A 29 -15.73 7.16 9.11
C ALA A 29 -16.27 7.24 10.55
N PRO A 30 -17.30 8.05 10.88
CA PRO A 30 -17.91 8.06 12.22
C PRO A 30 -18.48 6.72 12.70
N ASP A 31 -19.01 5.92 11.77
CA ASP A 31 -19.64 4.64 12.06
C ASP A 31 -18.60 3.50 12.15
N PHE A 32 -17.34 3.79 11.84
CA PHE A 32 -16.24 2.86 12.00
C PHE A 32 -15.86 2.73 13.47
N THR A 33 -16.29 1.62 14.07
CA THR A 33 -15.87 1.14 15.38
C THR A 33 -15.51 -0.33 15.28
N ARG A 34 -14.74 -0.85 16.24
CA ARG A 34 -14.43 -2.28 16.30
C ARG A 34 -15.70 -3.14 16.31
N SER A 35 -16.65 -2.80 17.18
CA SER A 35 -17.91 -3.54 17.32
C SER A 35 -18.78 -3.51 16.06
N SER A 36 -18.86 -2.36 15.37
CA SER A 36 -19.65 -2.26 14.15
C SER A 36 -19.05 -3.11 13.02
N ILE A 37 -17.72 -3.13 12.89
CA ILE A 37 -17.04 -3.94 11.89
C ILE A 37 -17.12 -5.43 12.21
N GLU A 38 -16.94 -5.83 13.46
CA GLU A 38 -17.12 -7.23 13.87
C GLU A 38 -18.56 -7.71 13.63
N GLN A 39 -19.56 -6.88 13.89
CA GLN A 39 -20.95 -7.21 13.59
C GLN A 39 -21.20 -7.31 12.08
N LEU A 40 -20.73 -6.34 11.30
CA LEU A 40 -20.90 -6.35 9.84
C LEU A 40 -20.20 -7.54 9.19
N LYS A 41 -19.04 -7.92 9.70
CA LYS A 41 -18.31 -9.11 9.27
C LYS A 41 -19.14 -10.40 9.38
N ARG A 42 -20.08 -10.48 10.33
CA ARG A 42 -20.99 -11.64 10.50
C ARG A 42 -22.21 -11.60 9.59
N ILE A 43 -22.63 -10.41 9.17
CA ILE A 43 -23.86 -10.19 8.39
C ILE A 43 -23.54 -10.19 6.88
N VAL A 44 -22.40 -9.62 6.51
CA VAL A 44 -22.02 -9.39 5.13
C VAL A 44 -21.39 -10.66 4.55
N LYS A 45 -22.16 -11.39 3.74
CA LYS A 45 -21.79 -12.69 3.15
C LYS A 45 -20.79 -12.59 1.99
N GLY A 46 -19.62 -12.00 2.25
CA GLY A 46 -18.50 -11.92 1.29
C GLY A 46 -18.40 -10.64 0.46
N ALA A 47 -19.36 -9.71 0.55
CA ALA A 47 -19.18 -8.38 -0.05
C ALA A 47 -18.13 -7.57 0.75
N PRO A 48 -17.26 -6.79 0.09
CA PRO A 48 -16.24 -6.03 0.80
C PRO A 48 -16.88 -4.90 1.62
N ILE A 49 -16.38 -4.69 2.83
CA ILE A 49 -16.72 -3.55 3.67
C ILE A 49 -15.80 -2.40 3.32
N VAL A 50 -16.36 -1.31 2.77
CA VAL A 50 -15.60 -0.11 2.44
C VAL A 50 -15.83 0.98 3.48
N VAL A 51 -14.74 1.45 4.08
CA VAL A 51 -14.71 2.55 5.05
C VAL A 51 -14.00 3.72 4.40
N ASP A 52 -14.71 4.84 4.22
CA ASP A 52 -14.20 5.98 3.46
C ASP A 52 -13.75 7.13 4.38
N ASP A 53 -12.63 7.75 4.03
CA ASP A 53 -12.04 8.94 4.68
C ASP A 53 -11.81 8.78 6.19
N LEU A 54 -11.16 7.67 6.57
CA LEU A 54 -10.83 7.40 7.96
C LEU A 54 -9.77 8.38 8.47
N THR A 55 -10.07 9.02 9.60
CA THR A 55 -9.13 9.90 10.28
C THR A 55 -8.05 9.11 11.02
N ASN A 56 -6.91 9.76 11.27
CA ASN A 56 -5.78 9.14 11.98
C ASN A 56 -6.16 8.61 13.36
N THR A 57 -6.97 9.35 14.13
CA THR A 57 -7.44 8.95 15.46
C THR A 57 -8.32 7.70 15.39
N ARG A 58 -9.26 7.63 14.44
CA ARG A 58 -10.09 6.42 14.30
C ARG A 58 -9.32 5.22 13.79
N CYS A 59 -8.31 5.46 12.95
CA CYS A 59 -7.39 4.42 12.54
C CYS A 59 -6.63 3.84 13.74
N SER A 60 -6.04 4.70 14.59
CA SER A 60 -5.32 4.24 15.78
C SER A 60 -6.21 3.51 16.78
N ASP A 61 -7.44 3.99 16.97
CA ASP A 61 -8.29 3.54 18.09
C ASP A 61 -9.09 2.28 17.75
N HIS A 62 -9.32 1.98 16.47
CA HIS A 62 -10.22 0.89 16.05
C HIS A 62 -9.66 0.00 14.94
N ALA A 63 -8.90 0.55 13.98
CA ALA A 63 -8.44 -0.24 12.84
C ALA A 63 -7.34 -1.22 13.24
N ILE A 64 -6.39 -0.79 14.08
CA ILE A 64 -5.24 -1.61 14.49
C ILE A 64 -5.70 -2.91 15.14
N ASP A 65 -6.59 -2.83 16.13
CA ASP A 65 -7.11 -4.00 16.83
C ASP A 65 -7.91 -4.92 15.91
N THR A 66 -8.67 -4.34 14.97
CA THR A 66 -9.46 -5.13 14.00
C THR A 66 -8.57 -5.89 13.02
N ILE A 67 -7.41 -5.33 12.67
CA ILE A 67 -6.41 -5.93 11.77
C ILE A 67 -5.60 -7.00 12.49
N LYS A 68 -5.27 -6.80 13.77
CA LYS A 68 -4.50 -7.75 14.59
C LYS A 68 -5.27 -8.98 15.05
N ASN A 69 -6.59 -9.00 14.87
CA ASN A 69 -7.44 -10.09 15.33
C ASN A 69 -7.30 -11.32 14.41
N ASP A 70 -6.27 -12.12 14.65
CA ASP A 70 -5.94 -13.32 13.88
C ASP A 70 -6.97 -14.46 14.11
N ASP A 71 -7.75 -14.41 15.20
CA ASP A 71 -8.78 -15.40 15.54
C ASP A 71 -10.11 -15.21 14.77
N PHE A 72 -10.23 -14.10 14.03
CA PHE A 72 -11.44 -13.74 13.32
C PHE A 72 -11.81 -14.79 12.25
N GLY A 73 -13.08 -15.20 12.24
CA GLY A 73 -13.61 -16.20 11.31
C GLY A 73 -13.41 -17.64 11.77
N VAL A 74 -12.32 -17.94 12.49
CA VAL A 74 -12.08 -19.27 13.09
C VAL A 74 -13.01 -19.49 14.28
N ALA A 75 -13.02 -18.55 15.24
CA ALA A 75 -13.84 -18.68 16.45
C ALA A 75 -15.35 -18.67 16.17
N ASP A 76 -15.75 -17.99 15.09
CA ASP A 76 -17.15 -17.81 14.69
C ASP A 76 -17.59 -18.80 13.57
N ASN A 77 -16.71 -19.72 13.16
CA ASN A 77 -16.91 -20.68 12.06
C ASN A 77 -17.49 -20.01 10.79
N ILE A 78 -16.93 -18.86 10.41
CA ILE A 78 -17.40 -18.07 9.29
C ILE A 78 -16.91 -18.72 7.99
N GLU A 79 -17.85 -19.19 7.17
CA GLU A 79 -17.54 -19.77 5.85
C GLU A 79 -17.19 -18.70 4.80
N ASN A 80 -17.62 -17.45 5.01
CA ASN A 80 -17.47 -16.36 4.04
C ASN A 80 -16.55 -15.27 4.59
N TYR A 81 -15.28 -15.31 4.20
CA TYR A 81 -14.33 -14.24 4.50
C TYR A 81 -14.56 -13.05 3.59
N LEU A 82 -14.60 -11.86 4.17
CA LEU A 82 -14.79 -10.61 3.44
C LEU A 82 -13.55 -9.72 3.56
N ALA A 83 -13.32 -8.90 2.55
CA ALA A 83 -12.29 -7.87 2.60
C ALA A 83 -12.82 -6.62 3.33
N VAL A 84 -11.98 -6.03 4.18
CA VAL A 84 -12.21 -4.69 4.75
C VAL A 84 -11.26 -3.73 4.06
N VAL A 85 -11.80 -2.71 3.40
CA VAL A 85 -11.02 -1.72 2.65
C VAL A 85 -11.17 -0.36 3.33
N ILE A 86 -10.04 0.17 3.79
CA ILE A 86 -9.98 1.47 4.46
C ILE A 86 -9.37 2.49 3.50
N SER A 87 -10.09 3.60 3.32
CA SER A 87 -9.64 4.79 2.61
C SER A 87 -9.18 5.85 3.63
N ALA A 88 -8.01 6.43 3.41
CA ALA A 88 -7.37 7.38 4.33
C ALA A 88 -6.57 8.45 3.58
N ASN A 89 -6.31 9.58 4.23
CA ASN A 89 -5.41 10.62 3.71
C ASN A 89 -3.95 10.37 4.14
N GLU A 90 -3.00 11.11 3.56
CA GLU A 90 -1.55 10.95 3.77
C GLU A 90 -1.09 11.26 5.22
N ASP A 91 -1.98 11.85 6.01
CA ASP A 91 -1.83 12.18 7.43
C ASP A 91 -2.15 11.02 8.38
N VAL A 92 -2.79 9.94 7.89
CA VAL A 92 -2.84 8.68 8.63
C VAL A 92 -1.41 8.17 8.76
N LYS A 93 -0.93 8.12 10.00
CA LYS A 93 0.48 7.94 10.37
C LYS A 93 1.09 6.73 9.68
N ALA A 94 2.43 6.73 9.55
CA ALA A 94 3.21 5.56 9.14
C ALA A 94 2.67 4.31 9.82
N VAL A 95 2.18 3.39 8.98
CA VAL A 95 1.53 2.16 9.38
C VAL A 95 2.60 1.30 10.05
N ALA A 96 2.39 0.90 11.29
CA ALA A 96 3.39 0.12 12.03
C ALA A 96 3.66 -1.22 11.31
N PRO A 97 4.89 -1.79 11.41
CA PRO A 97 5.25 -3.05 10.75
C PRO A 97 4.25 -4.20 11.01
N GLU A 98 3.71 -4.26 12.23
CA GLU A 98 2.68 -5.22 12.65
C GLU A 98 1.36 -5.15 11.85
N ILE A 99 1.04 -3.99 11.27
CA ILE A 99 -0.11 -3.76 10.39
C ILE A 99 0.29 -4.00 8.93
N ILE A 100 1.50 -3.57 8.53
CA ILE A 100 2.02 -3.77 7.16
C ILE A 100 2.00 -5.26 6.79
N ARG A 101 2.43 -6.14 7.71
CA ARG A 101 2.44 -7.61 7.48
C ARG A 101 1.06 -8.25 7.35
N ARG A 102 -0.02 -7.53 7.70
CA ARG A 102 -1.41 -8.03 7.71
C ARG A 102 -2.32 -7.29 6.72
N THR A 103 -1.78 -6.34 5.94
CA THR A 103 -2.59 -5.48 5.07
C THR A 103 -1.94 -5.24 3.72
N VAL A 104 -2.77 -5.17 2.67
CA VAL A 104 -2.33 -4.68 1.36
C VAL A 104 -2.40 -3.16 1.34
N ILE A 105 -1.25 -2.51 1.16
CA ILE A 105 -1.13 -1.06 1.16
C ILE A 105 -1.07 -0.50 -0.26
N CYS A 106 -2.13 0.21 -0.66
CA CYS A 106 -2.13 0.97 -1.92
C CYS A 106 -1.90 2.46 -1.64
N ARG A 107 -0.75 2.99 -2.08
CA ARG A 107 -0.39 4.42 -1.98
C ARG A 107 -0.72 5.16 -3.27
N VAL A 108 -1.63 6.13 -3.20
CA VAL A 108 -1.99 6.97 -4.34
C VAL A 108 -1.21 8.28 -4.28
N GLN A 109 -0.19 8.40 -5.13
CA GLN A 109 0.75 9.52 -5.11
C GLN A 109 0.29 10.74 -5.92
N ALA A 110 -0.59 10.55 -6.89
CA ALA A 110 -1.07 11.61 -7.78
C ALA A 110 -2.46 12.11 -7.36
N GLY A 111 -2.57 13.41 -7.09
CA GLY A 111 -3.84 14.10 -6.96
C GLY A 111 -4.33 14.62 -8.32
N LEU A 112 -5.64 14.55 -8.57
CA LEU A 112 -6.23 15.27 -9.70
C LEU A 112 -6.26 16.77 -9.38
N THR A 113 -5.96 17.61 -10.37
CA THR A 113 -6.14 19.05 -10.21
C THR A 113 -7.63 19.38 -10.07
N ASN A 114 -7.96 20.50 -9.41
CA ASN A 114 -9.36 20.96 -9.32
C ASN A 114 -9.99 21.12 -10.71
N THR A 115 -9.20 21.54 -11.70
CA THR A 115 -9.66 21.75 -13.07
C THR A 115 -9.98 20.43 -13.76
N GLU A 116 -9.18 19.38 -13.58
CA GLU A 116 -9.45 18.03 -14.12
C GLU A 116 -10.67 17.39 -13.46
N LEU A 117 -10.83 17.53 -12.14
CA LEU A 117 -12.00 17.05 -11.42
C LEU A 117 -13.31 17.66 -11.93
N MET A 118 -13.28 18.96 -12.25
CA MET A 118 -14.46 19.67 -12.74
C MET A 118 -14.75 19.40 -14.22
N LYS A 119 -13.71 19.11 -15.03
CA LYS A 119 -13.85 18.87 -16.47
C LYS A 119 -14.07 17.39 -16.83
N SER A 120 -13.61 16.45 -16.00
CA SER A 120 -13.66 15.03 -16.31
C SER A 120 -15.04 14.43 -16.04
N SER A 121 -15.78 14.12 -17.10
CA SER A 121 -17.00 13.30 -17.04
C SER A 121 -16.70 11.80 -17.11
N ILE A 122 -15.43 11.42 -17.32
CA ILE A 122 -15.00 10.04 -17.57
C ILE A 122 -15.41 9.12 -16.41
N VAL A 123 -15.10 9.52 -15.17
CA VAL A 123 -15.44 8.72 -13.97
C VAL A 123 -16.95 8.49 -13.89
N ARG A 124 -17.77 9.52 -14.14
CA ARG A 124 -19.24 9.37 -14.12
C ARG A 124 -19.73 8.48 -15.25
N LYS A 125 -19.15 8.59 -16.44
CA LYS A 125 -19.49 7.75 -17.60
C LYS A 125 -19.15 6.28 -17.33
N VAL A 126 -17.94 6.00 -16.83
CA VAL A 126 -17.49 4.66 -16.41
C VAL A 126 -18.44 4.14 -15.34
N GLN A 127 -18.64 4.88 -14.25
CA GLN A 127 -19.55 4.45 -13.19
C GLN A 127 -20.99 4.29 -13.68
N LYS A 128 -21.48 5.01 -14.69
CA LYS A 128 -22.83 4.78 -15.22
C LYS A 128 -22.93 3.46 -15.98
N ASN A 129 -21.91 3.15 -16.78
CA ASN A 129 -21.93 2.05 -17.75
C ASN A 129 -21.30 0.76 -17.23
N ILE A 130 -20.50 0.82 -16.17
CA ILE A 130 -19.87 -0.36 -15.57
C ILE A 130 -20.95 -1.24 -14.94
N GLY A 131 -21.00 -2.49 -15.40
CA GLY A 131 -21.82 -3.55 -14.82
C GLY A 131 -20.96 -4.54 -14.05
N THR A 132 -21.53 -5.71 -13.75
CA THR A 132 -20.85 -6.76 -12.97
C THR A 132 -20.19 -7.84 -13.83
N ALA A 133 -20.27 -7.74 -15.15
CA ALA A 133 -19.78 -8.76 -16.08
C ALA A 133 -18.28 -9.07 -15.88
N PHE A 134 -17.45 -8.03 -15.79
CA PHE A 134 -16.01 -8.18 -15.59
C PHE A 134 -15.68 -8.96 -14.30
N TYR A 135 -16.29 -8.57 -13.18
CA TYR A 135 -16.03 -9.24 -11.90
C TYR A 135 -16.55 -10.68 -11.87
N ARG A 136 -17.69 -10.94 -12.52
CA ARG A 136 -18.24 -12.31 -12.62
C ARG A 136 -17.34 -13.23 -13.45
N GLU A 137 -16.79 -12.73 -14.56
CA GLU A 137 -15.85 -13.49 -15.39
C GLU A 137 -14.53 -13.73 -14.66
N TYR A 138 -14.01 -12.70 -13.98
CA TYR A 138 -12.85 -12.83 -13.09
C TYR A 138 -13.06 -13.91 -12.03
N LEU A 139 -14.20 -13.89 -11.34
CA LEU A 139 -14.52 -14.89 -10.33
C LEU A 139 -14.65 -16.30 -10.92
N ARG A 140 -15.29 -16.44 -12.09
CA ARG A 140 -15.41 -17.74 -12.78
C ARG A 140 -14.03 -18.36 -13.00
N ARG A 141 -13.09 -17.61 -13.59
CA ARG A 141 -11.72 -18.08 -13.85
C ARG A 141 -10.96 -18.35 -12.56
N MET A 142 -11.04 -17.45 -11.57
CA MET A 142 -10.40 -17.68 -10.27
C MET A 142 -10.87 -18.98 -9.60
N LEU A 143 -12.19 -19.24 -9.62
CA LEU A 143 -12.78 -20.44 -9.00
C LEU A 143 -12.29 -21.75 -9.63
N GLU A 144 -11.87 -21.73 -10.90
CA GLU A 144 -11.29 -22.89 -11.57
C GLU A 144 -9.92 -23.25 -10.99
N HIS A 145 -9.18 -22.28 -10.46
CA HIS A 145 -7.83 -22.47 -9.90
C HIS A 145 -7.79 -22.62 -8.36
N ILE A 146 -8.88 -22.28 -7.65
CA ILE A 146 -8.92 -22.40 -6.18
C ILE A 146 -8.58 -23.82 -5.67
N PRO A 147 -9.08 -24.92 -6.27
CA PRO A 147 -8.75 -26.27 -5.80
C PRO A 147 -7.24 -26.55 -5.82
N ASP A 148 -6.55 -26.15 -6.89
CA ASP A 148 -5.12 -26.37 -7.07
C ASP A 148 -4.33 -25.54 -6.05
N LEU A 149 -4.67 -24.25 -5.89
CA LEU A 149 -4.07 -23.40 -4.87
C LEU A 149 -4.24 -23.95 -3.44
N LEU A 150 -5.40 -24.52 -3.13
CA LEU A 150 -5.66 -25.16 -1.83
C LEU A 150 -4.89 -26.46 -1.67
N GLN A 151 -4.58 -27.16 -2.75
CA GLN A 151 -3.73 -28.35 -2.70
C GLN A 151 -2.28 -27.94 -2.45
N GLU A 152 -1.75 -26.98 -3.19
CA GLU A 152 -0.39 -26.45 -3.00
C GLU A 152 -0.18 -25.94 -1.57
N LEU A 153 -1.16 -25.27 -0.98
CA LEU A 153 -1.11 -24.81 0.41
C LEU A 153 -1.04 -25.95 1.45
N LYS A 154 -1.47 -27.17 1.11
CA LYS A 154 -1.46 -28.34 2.00
C LYS A 154 -0.20 -29.20 1.81
N GLU A 155 0.58 -28.95 0.78
CA GLU A 155 1.79 -29.71 0.48
C GLU A 155 2.95 -29.21 1.36
N ASP A 156 3.30 -29.99 2.39
CA ASP A 156 4.36 -29.64 3.36
C ASP A 156 5.77 -29.50 2.74
N GLU A 157 5.96 -29.98 1.50
CA GLU A 157 7.23 -29.88 0.76
C GLU A 157 7.42 -28.55 0.02
N ALA A 158 6.37 -27.73 -0.08
CA ALA A 158 6.45 -26.43 -0.75
C ALA A 158 7.28 -25.44 0.09
N SER A 159 8.29 -24.82 -0.54
CA SER A 159 9.15 -23.84 0.13
C SER A 159 8.45 -22.50 0.42
N ALA A 160 7.31 -22.23 -0.23
CA ALA A 160 6.53 -21.01 -0.10
C ALA A 160 5.06 -21.26 -0.43
N ALA A 161 4.18 -20.40 0.10
CA ALA A 161 2.77 -20.40 -0.28
C ALA A 161 2.60 -19.94 -1.74
N PRO A 162 1.57 -20.42 -2.47
CA PRO A 162 1.31 -20.00 -3.84
C PRO A 162 0.98 -18.51 -3.93
N ASP A 163 1.47 -17.87 -4.99
CA ASP A 163 1.21 -16.45 -5.25
C ASP A 163 -0.17 -16.25 -5.91
N ILE A 164 -1.19 -16.18 -5.06
CA ILE A 164 -2.56 -15.89 -5.50
C ILE A 164 -2.69 -14.50 -6.16
N LEU A 165 -1.79 -13.56 -5.87
CA LEU A 165 -1.82 -12.21 -6.44
C LEU A 165 -1.30 -12.22 -7.88
N GLU A 166 -0.26 -13.02 -8.15
CA GLU A 166 0.21 -13.28 -9.52
C GLU A 166 -0.89 -13.87 -10.38
N LEU A 167 -1.50 -14.97 -9.94
CA LEU A 167 -2.60 -15.60 -10.66
C LEU A 167 -3.79 -14.63 -10.87
N SER A 168 -4.21 -13.94 -9.80
CA SER A 168 -5.28 -12.95 -9.86
C SER A 168 -5.01 -11.86 -10.90
N SER A 169 -3.80 -11.31 -10.90
CA SER A 169 -3.40 -10.27 -11.84
C SER A 169 -3.34 -10.78 -13.28
N GLN A 170 -2.84 -12.01 -13.48
CA GLN A 170 -2.78 -12.65 -14.78
C GLN A 170 -4.18 -12.80 -15.39
N ILE A 171 -5.13 -13.32 -14.62
CA ILE A 171 -6.52 -13.47 -15.05
C ILE A 171 -7.13 -12.11 -15.43
N ILE A 172 -6.87 -11.06 -14.65
CA ILE A 172 -7.31 -9.69 -14.98
C ILE A 172 -6.73 -9.21 -16.30
N VAL A 173 -5.42 -9.40 -16.51
CA VAL A 173 -4.73 -9.02 -17.76
C VAL A 173 -5.34 -9.77 -18.94
N GLU A 174 -5.54 -11.08 -18.83
CA GLU A 174 -6.13 -11.91 -19.89
C GLU A 174 -7.55 -11.45 -20.26
N ILE A 175 -8.43 -11.25 -19.27
CA ILE A 175 -9.80 -10.77 -19.52
C ILE A 175 -9.78 -9.43 -20.24
N VAL A 176 -8.89 -8.51 -19.83
CA VAL A 176 -8.78 -7.21 -20.48
C VAL A 176 -8.27 -7.37 -21.90
N SER A 177 -7.18 -8.12 -22.11
CA SER A 177 -6.57 -8.36 -23.42
C SER A 177 -7.52 -9.00 -24.42
N GLU A 178 -8.42 -9.88 -23.97
CA GLU A 178 -9.47 -10.48 -24.81
C GLU A 178 -10.58 -9.49 -25.18
N SER A 179 -10.76 -8.44 -24.37
CA SER A 179 -11.86 -7.47 -24.51
C SER A 179 -11.48 -6.20 -25.27
N ILE A 180 -10.20 -6.02 -25.60
CA ILE A 180 -9.68 -4.85 -26.33
C ILE A 180 -9.08 -5.28 -27.66
N GLU A 181 -9.19 -4.43 -28.68
CA GLU A 181 -8.60 -4.70 -30.00
C GLU A 181 -7.09 -4.36 -30.03
N ASP A 182 -6.70 -3.35 -29.27
CA ASP A 182 -5.32 -2.85 -29.18
C ASP A 182 -4.55 -3.53 -28.05
N GLU A 183 -3.23 -3.33 -28.04
CA GLU A 183 -2.38 -3.81 -26.95
C GLU A 183 -2.76 -3.14 -25.61
N PRO A 184 -2.81 -3.90 -24.49
CA PRO A 184 -3.19 -3.35 -23.20
C PRO A 184 -2.25 -2.19 -22.79
N PRO A 185 -2.79 -1.11 -22.21
CA PRO A 185 -1.96 -0.03 -21.67
C PRO A 185 -0.88 -0.56 -20.72
N PHE A 186 0.29 0.08 -20.70
CA PHE A 186 1.45 -0.36 -19.91
C PHE A 186 1.19 -0.59 -18.41
N TYR A 187 0.16 0.04 -17.85
CA TYR A 187 -0.23 -0.11 -16.45
C TYR A 187 -1.08 -1.35 -16.17
N ILE A 188 -1.58 -2.01 -17.22
CA ILE A 188 -2.26 -3.32 -17.16
C ILE A 188 -1.18 -4.38 -17.34
N ARG A 189 -0.60 -4.81 -16.23
CA ARG A 189 0.50 -5.77 -16.20
C ARG A 189 0.27 -6.81 -15.11
N ARG A 190 0.99 -7.92 -15.22
CA ARG A 190 1.07 -8.92 -14.15
C ARG A 190 1.75 -8.31 -12.92
N LEU A 191 1.22 -8.64 -11.76
CA LEU A 191 1.66 -8.18 -10.44
C LEU A 191 1.84 -9.41 -9.55
N THR A 192 2.94 -9.45 -8.83
CA THR A 192 3.28 -10.55 -7.90
C THR A 192 3.14 -10.09 -6.46
N LEU A 193 3.31 -11.00 -5.51
CA LEU A 193 3.36 -10.70 -4.08
C LEU A 193 4.38 -9.60 -3.76
N ASP A 194 5.51 -9.55 -4.47
CA ASP A 194 6.55 -8.53 -4.31
C ASP A 194 6.05 -7.11 -4.69
N ASP A 195 5.12 -7.00 -5.65
CA ASP A 195 4.52 -5.70 -6.02
C ASP A 195 3.66 -5.10 -4.89
N TYR A 196 3.28 -5.91 -3.89
CA TYR A 196 2.45 -5.48 -2.76
C TYR A 196 3.19 -5.46 -1.42
N PHE A 197 4.12 -6.41 -1.21
CA PHE A 197 4.72 -6.65 0.10
C PHE A 197 6.25 -6.51 0.15
N SER A 198 6.92 -6.26 -0.98
CA SER A 198 8.37 -6.03 -0.94
C SER A 198 8.74 -4.82 -0.06
N GLU A 199 9.95 -4.83 0.47
CA GLU A 199 10.47 -3.77 1.33
C GLU A 199 10.48 -2.39 0.63
N LYS A 200 10.64 -2.36 -0.69
CA LYS A 200 10.55 -1.13 -1.49
C LYS A 200 9.13 -0.56 -1.50
N VAL A 201 8.11 -1.42 -1.55
CA VAL A 201 6.70 -1.01 -1.55
C VAL A 201 6.32 -0.49 -0.17
N THR A 202 6.64 -1.26 0.87
CA THR A 202 6.31 -0.94 2.26
C THR A 202 7.10 0.26 2.79
N GLY A 203 8.36 0.43 2.36
CA GLY A 203 9.24 1.55 2.71
C GLY A 203 9.20 2.77 1.77
N SER A 204 8.26 2.82 0.82
CA SER A 204 8.27 3.83 -0.25
C SER A 204 8.24 5.30 0.20
N TYR A 205 7.75 5.61 1.41
CA TYR A 205 7.72 6.99 1.94
C TYR A 205 9.07 7.34 2.51
N ALA A 206 9.69 6.44 3.29
CA ALA A 206 11.07 6.61 3.71
C ALA A 206 12.00 6.80 2.51
N ILE A 207 11.82 6.00 1.44
CA ILE A 207 12.56 6.15 0.19
C ILE A 207 12.34 7.56 -0.42
N LYS A 208 11.08 7.98 -0.58
CA LYS A 208 10.75 9.29 -1.15
C LYS A 208 11.35 10.43 -0.35
N ILE A 209 11.20 10.42 0.97
CA ILE A 209 11.68 11.48 1.87
C ILE A 209 13.20 11.55 1.86
N ILE A 210 13.89 10.43 2.02
CA ILE A 210 15.36 10.40 2.05
C ILE A 210 15.95 10.81 0.70
N ARG A 211 15.42 10.31 -0.42
CA ARG A 211 15.87 10.72 -1.76
C ARG A 211 15.64 12.20 -2.02
N ASN A 212 14.49 12.75 -1.62
CA ASN A 212 14.19 14.17 -1.78
C ASN A 212 15.07 15.04 -0.87
N ALA A 213 15.24 14.66 0.39
CA ALA A 213 16.12 15.35 1.32
C ALA A 213 17.56 15.37 0.83
N TRP A 214 18.06 14.26 0.28
CA TRP A 214 19.40 14.20 -0.32
C TRP A 214 19.55 15.12 -1.53
N LYS A 215 18.53 15.21 -2.39
CA LYS A 215 18.52 16.12 -3.54
C LYS A 215 18.50 17.60 -3.13
N VAL A 216 17.71 17.95 -2.10
CA VAL A 216 17.45 19.33 -1.70
C VAL A 216 18.49 19.85 -0.71
N ASN A 217 18.88 19.04 0.28
CA ASN A 217 19.75 19.44 1.38
C ASN A 217 20.73 18.33 1.79
N LYS A 218 21.80 18.17 1.01
CA LYS A 218 22.90 17.23 1.32
C LYS A 218 23.56 17.47 2.69
N LYS A 219 23.50 18.69 3.23
CA LYS A 219 24.08 19.01 4.54
C LYS A 219 23.34 18.37 5.72
N ALA A 220 22.08 17.96 5.51
CA ALA A 220 21.33 17.18 6.49
C ALA A 220 21.88 15.75 6.66
N PHE A 221 22.84 15.34 5.82
CA PHE A 221 23.41 14.01 5.83
C PHE A 221 24.88 14.02 6.21
N VAL A 222 25.30 13.03 7.00
CA VAL A 222 26.69 12.76 7.35
C VAL A 222 27.01 11.34 6.92
N VAL A 223 28.02 11.21 6.05
CA VAL A 223 28.50 9.92 5.55
C VAL A 223 29.79 9.58 6.29
N ASP A 224 29.74 8.56 7.15
CA ASP A 224 30.88 8.06 7.89
C ASP A 224 31.39 6.77 7.25
N LYS A 225 32.38 6.90 6.36
CA LYS A 225 32.98 5.75 5.66
C LYS A 225 33.78 4.85 6.59
N LYS A 226 34.25 5.35 7.74
CA LYS A 226 35.07 4.56 8.67
C LYS A 226 34.22 3.54 9.40
N TYR A 227 33.02 3.94 9.82
CA TYR A 227 32.08 3.06 10.49
C TYR A 227 31.01 2.47 9.55
N GLY A 228 31.06 2.79 8.26
CA GLY A 228 30.07 2.33 7.28
C GLY A 228 28.67 2.87 7.55
N GLN A 229 28.54 4.10 8.05
CA GLN A 229 27.25 4.66 8.48
C GLN A 229 26.80 5.84 7.62
N LEU A 230 25.51 5.85 7.30
CA LEU A 230 24.80 7.04 6.82
C LEU A 230 23.96 7.61 7.97
N ARG A 231 24.10 8.91 8.24
CA ARG A 231 23.30 9.61 9.26
C ARG A 231 22.50 10.70 8.59
N TYR A 232 21.19 10.70 8.78
CA TYR A 232 20.26 11.70 8.27
C TYR A 232 19.60 12.46 9.41
N ASN A 233 19.74 13.79 9.42
CA ASN A 233 19.05 14.68 10.34
C ASN A 233 17.70 15.10 9.76
N THR A 234 16.61 14.65 10.37
CA THR A 234 15.23 14.95 9.95
C THR A 234 14.75 16.33 10.41
N GLY A 235 15.52 17.03 11.25
CA GLY A 235 15.17 18.30 11.89
C GLY A 235 14.12 18.17 13.01
N GLN A 236 13.29 17.13 13.00
CA GLN A 236 12.23 16.91 13.98
C GLN A 236 12.17 15.43 14.40
N THR A 237 12.08 15.19 15.70
CA THR A 237 12.12 13.84 16.30
C THR A 237 10.99 12.93 15.82
N TRP A 238 9.78 13.47 15.61
CA TRP A 238 8.64 12.69 15.15
C TRP A 238 8.78 12.24 13.68
N GLU A 239 9.49 13.01 12.84
CA GLU A 239 9.77 12.60 11.46
C GLU A 239 10.83 11.48 11.43
N ALA A 240 11.79 11.51 12.36
CA ALA A 240 12.73 10.39 12.55
C ALA A 240 12.01 9.11 12.97
N ASP A 241 11.06 9.20 13.92
CA ASP A 241 10.22 8.05 14.31
C ASP A 241 9.39 7.52 13.15
N ARG A 242 8.88 8.42 12.29
CA ARG A 242 8.06 8.05 11.13
C ARG A 242 8.88 7.29 10.09
N ILE A 243 10.05 7.80 9.74
CA ILE A 243 10.95 7.16 8.78
C ILE A 243 11.38 5.79 9.31
N LEU A 244 11.78 5.71 10.59
CA LEU A 244 12.28 4.47 11.18
C LEU A 244 11.27 3.32 11.11
N LYS A 245 9.97 3.61 11.25
CA LYS A 245 8.89 2.60 11.16
C LYS A 245 8.72 1.97 9.78
N GLU A 246 9.19 2.64 8.72
CA GLU A 246 9.09 2.19 7.33
C GLU A 246 10.40 1.64 6.77
N LEU A 247 11.50 1.77 7.51
CA LEU A 247 12.77 1.19 7.08
C LEU A 247 12.78 -0.33 7.34
N PRO A 248 13.25 -1.14 6.39
CA PRO A 248 13.44 -2.56 6.63
C PRO A 248 14.49 -2.80 7.73
N GLU A 249 14.35 -3.95 8.40
CA GLU A 249 15.20 -4.31 9.54
C GLU A 249 16.66 -4.54 9.11
N ASP A 250 16.87 -4.97 7.87
CA ASP A 250 18.19 -5.19 7.28
C ASP A 250 19.01 -3.90 7.15
N LEU A 251 18.40 -2.70 7.10
CA LEU A 251 19.14 -1.44 7.10
C LEU A 251 19.86 -1.15 8.44
N GLU A 252 19.59 -1.94 9.48
CA GLU A 252 20.11 -1.76 10.84
C GLU A 252 19.88 -0.33 11.34
N ALA A 253 18.72 0.22 11.00
CA ALA A 253 18.41 1.61 11.26
C ALA A 253 18.18 1.86 12.76
N GLN A 254 18.80 2.92 13.27
CA GLN A 254 18.69 3.36 14.66
C GLN A 254 18.36 4.85 14.74
N LYS A 255 17.60 5.23 15.76
CA LYS A 255 17.29 6.64 16.04
C LYS A 255 18.19 7.19 17.14
N SER A 256 18.69 8.40 16.93
CA SER A 256 19.32 9.23 17.95
C SER A 256 18.76 10.66 17.86
N ARG A 257 17.73 10.96 18.67
CA ARG A 257 16.98 12.24 18.61
C ARG A 257 16.39 12.50 17.21
N GLU A 258 16.76 13.59 16.55
CA GLU A 258 16.39 13.92 15.17
C GLU A 258 17.22 13.20 14.11
N TRP A 259 18.12 12.29 14.50
CA TRP A 259 18.96 11.55 13.58
C TRP A 259 18.45 10.13 13.35
N VAL A 260 18.44 9.72 12.08
CA VAL A 260 18.31 8.33 11.65
C VAL A 260 19.70 7.88 11.18
N VAL A 261 20.23 6.84 11.81
CA VAL A 261 21.53 6.23 11.50
C VAL A 261 21.26 4.87 10.86
N MET A 262 21.95 4.54 9.78
CA MET A 262 21.76 3.29 9.03
C MET A 262 23.08 2.82 8.42
N ASP A 263 23.16 1.55 8.02
CA ASP A 263 24.29 1.04 7.24
C ASP A 263 24.39 1.75 5.88
N LEU A 264 25.59 2.22 5.53
CA LEU A 264 25.83 3.02 4.33
C LEU A 264 25.66 2.22 3.04
N ASN A 265 26.12 0.96 3.00
CA ASN A 265 26.08 0.16 1.79
C ASN A 265 24.64 -0.29 1.53
N ARG A 266 23.97 -0.82 2.54
CA ARG A 266 22.56 -1.21 2.46
C ARG A 266 21.67 -0.02 2.14
N ALA A 267 21.96 1.17 2.68
CA ALA A 267 21.25 2.39 2.32
C ALA A 267 21.46 2.76 0.84
N CYS A 268 22.68 2.68 0.31
CA CYS A 268 22.92 2.97 -1.11
C CYS A 268 22.07 2.08 -2.02
N ASP A 269 21.98 0.79 -1.70
CA ASP A 269 21.23 -0.21 -2.46
C ASP A 269 19.72 0.00 -2.33
N PHE A 270 19.22 0.10 -1.09
CA PHE A 270 17.79 0.24 -0.81
C PHE A 270 17.19 1.54 -1.38
N PHE A 271 17.90 2.67 -1.23
CA PHE A 271 17.43 3.97 -1.74
C PHE A 271 17.80 4.21 -3.21
N GLU A 272 18.52 3.29 -3.85
CA GLU A 272 19.05 3.42 -5.21
C GLU A 272 19.71 4.80 -5.41
N THR A 273 20.53 5.19 -4.45
CA THR A 273 21.12 6.54 -4.36
C THR A 273 22.54 6.42 -3.84
N ASP A 274 23.49 6.91 -4.63
CA ASP A 274 24.89 6.96 -4.22
C ASP A 274 25.13 8.13 -3.25
N PHE A 275 25.08 7.85 -1.96
CA PHE A 275 25.35 8.83 -0.90
C PHE A 275 26.84 9.19 -0.80
N THR A 276 27.72 8.42 -1.41
CA THR A 276 29.17 8.65 -1.32
C THR A 276 29.64 9.79 -2.25
N LYS A 277 28.85 10.11 -3.27
CA LYS A 277 29.07 11.24 -4.18
C LYS A 277 28.59 12.57 -3.56
N GLN A 278 29.41 13.12 -2.66
CA GLN A 278 29.36 14.56 -2.41
C GLN A 278 29.84 15.29 -3.66
N SER A 279 29.15 16.37 -4.04
CA SER A 279 29.52 17.12 -5.25
C SER A 279 30.95 17.63 -5.09
N LEU A 280 31.79 17.51 -6.13
CA LEU A 280 33.16 18.04 -6.15
C LEU A 280 33.22 19.53 -5.73
N LEU A 281 32.15 20.28 -5.98
CA LEU A 281 31.95 21.66 -5.56
C LEU A 281 31.90 21.88 -4.04
N GLU A 282 31.40 20.91 -3.26
CA GLU A 282 31.37 21.00 -1.79
C GLU A 282 32.74 20.77 -1.15
N ARG A 283 33.61 19.97 -1.80
CA ARG A 283 35.02 19.80 -1.35
C ARG A 283 35.84 21.07 -1.58
N LEU A 284 35.58 21.81 -2.67
CA LEU A 284 36.24 23.09 -2.94
C LEU A 284 35.78 24.21 -2.00
N ARG A 285 34.52 24.21 -1.56
CA ARG A 285 33.97 25.23 -0.65
C ARG A 285 34.36 25.07 0.83
N ARG A 286 34.87 23.90 1.23
CA ARG A 286 35.42 23.66 2.58
C ARG A 286 36.96 23.76 2.63
N GLY A 287 37.60 24.05 1.50
CA GLY A 287 39.05 24.23 1.38
C GLY A 287 39.50 25.69 1.21
N LEU A 288 38.59 26.65 1.43
CA LEU A 288 38.80 28.10 1.51
C LEU A 288 38.15 28.58 2.82
#